data_AF-A0A431IWQ2-F1
#
_entry.id   AF-A0A431IWQ2-F1
#
_cell.length_a   1.000
_cell.length_b   1.000
_cell.length_c   1.000
_cell.angle_alpha   90.00
_cell.angle_beta   90.00
_cell.angle_gamma   90.00
#
_symmetry.space_group_name_H-M   'P 1'
#
loop_
_entity.id
_entity.type
_entity.pdbx_description
1 polymer ?
#
loop_
_entity_poly.entity_id
_entity_poly.type
_entity_poly.pdbx_seq_one_letter_code
_entity_poly.pdbx_strand_id
1 'polypeptide(L)'
;MAKQDDIFKNVVSHAKEYGFIFPSSEIYDGLSAVYDYAQNGVELKKNIREYWWQSMVQMHENIVGLDAAILMHPTTWKASGHVDAFNDPLIDNKDSKKRYRADVLIEDYAEKLNQKAQKEIDKARERFGASFDEEQYKTTNPRVMEYLSKKKEILERMARSLETENLADVKALIEELEIACPESGS
;
A
#
# COMPACT_ATOMS: atom_id res chain seq x y z
N MET A 1 -15.34 -5.66 -7.63
CA MET A 1 -13.88 -5.85 -7.59
C MET A 1 -13.35 -6.65 -8.78
N ALA A 2 -13.94 -7.79 -9.16
CA ALA A 2 -13.46 -8.62 -10.29
C ALA A 2 -13.12 -7.84 -11.60
N LYS A 3 -13.95 -6.87 -12.02
CA LYS A 3 -13.70 -6.08 -13.25
C LYS A 3 -12.42 -5.23 -13.23
N GLN A 4 -11.98 -4.75 -12.06
CA GLN A 4 -10.84 -3.85 -11.97
C GLN A 4 -9.52 -4.62 -11.96
N ASP A 5 -9.50 -5.78 -11.29
CA ASP A 5 -8.36 -6.70 -11.31
C ASP A 5 -8.12 -7.24 -12.73
N ASP A 6 -9.18 -7.50 -13.48
CA ASP A 6 -9.08 -7.95 -14.87
C ASP A 6 -8.53 -6.85 -15.79
N ILE A 7 -8.94 -5.59 -15.60
CA ILE A 7 -8.38 -4.45 -16.35
C ILE A 7 -6.89 -4.29 -16.04
N PHE A 8 -6.51 -4.37 -14.77
CA PHE A 8 -5.10 -4.22 -14.38
C PHE A 8 -4.23 -5.34 -14.98
N LYS A 9 -4.70 -6.60 -14.94
CA LYS A 9 -4.03 -7.72 -15.61
C LYS A 9 -3.88 -7.50 -17.11
N ASN A 10 -4.91 -6.97 -17.76
CA ASN A 10 -4.85 -6.66 -19.19
C ASN A 10 -3.80 -5.57 -19.48
N VAL A 11 -3.71 -4.53 -18.64
CA VAL A 11 -2.69 -3.47 -18.77
C VAL A 11 -1.30 -4.04 -18.59
N VAL A 12 -1.08 -4.89 -17.58
CA VAL A 12 0.23 -5.54 -17.35
C VAL A 12 0.61 -6.44 -18.53
N SER A 13 -0.34 -7.23 -19.04
CA SER A 13 -0.13 -8.07 -20.23
C SER A 13 0.24 -7.23 -21.45
N HIS A 14 -0.48 -6.14 -21.69
CA HIS A 14 -0.18 -5.21 -22.79
C HIS A 14 1.19 -4.55 -22.62
N ALA A 15 1.53 -4.08 -21.41
CA ALA A 15 2.84 -3.48 -21.15
C ALA A 15 3.99 -4.45 -21.43
N LYS A 16 3.81 -5.74 -21.10
CA LYS A 16 4.78 -6.79 -21.40
C LYS A 16 4.84 -7.11 -22.89
N GLU A 17 3.70 -7.37 -23.52
CA GLU A 17 3.59 -7.77 -24.93
C GLU A 17 4.13 -6.70 -25.89
N TYR A 18 3.87 -5.41 -25.60
CA TYR A 18 4.27 -4.29 -26.46
C TYR A 18 5.59 -3.64 -26.04
N GLY A 19 6.37 -4.27 -25.15
CA GLY A 19 7.73 -3.82 -24.83
C GLY A 19 7.80 -2.49 -24.10
N PHE A 20 6.96 -2.31 -23.08
CA PHE A 20 7.06 -1.21 -22.13
C PHE A 20 7.93 -1.59 -20.94
N ILE A 21 7.52 -2.57 -20.14
CA ILE A 21 8.17 -2.91 -18.86
C ILE A 21 8.21 -4.43 -18.70
N PHE A 22 9.36 -4.94 -18.23
CA PHE A 22 9.59 -6.35 -17.93
C PHE A 22 10.11 -6.53 -16.49
N PRO A 23 9.79 -7.65 -15.81
CA PRO A 23 10.49 -8.03 -14.59
C PRO A 23 11.98 -8.15 -14.88
N SER A 24 12.81 -7.49 -14.07
CA SER A 24 14.25 -7.58 -14.29
C SER A 24 14.76 -8.96 -13.98
N SER A 25 15.73 -9.45 -14.76
CA SER A 25 16.28 -10.80 -14.66
C SER A 25 15.22 -11.90 -14.80
N GLU A 26 14.16 -11.69 -15.60
CA GLU A 26 13.04 -12.65 -15.75
C GLU A 26 13.50 -14.09 -16.07
N ILE A 27 14.57 -14.26 -16.85
CA ILE A 27 15.11 -15.59 -17.19
C ILE A 27 15.75 -16.34 -16.00
N TYR A 28 15.94 -15.65 -14.88
CA TYR A 28 16.47 -16.15 -13.61
C TYR A 28 15.45 -15.95 -12.48
N ASP A 29 14.18 -16.23 -12.74
CA ASP A 29 13.04 -16.10 -11.82
C ASP A 29 12.66 -14.65 -11.42
N GLY A 30 13.39 -13.66 -11.93
CA GLY A 30 13.15 -12.25 -11.68
C GLY A 30 13.61 -11.76 -10.31
N LEU A 31 13.73 -10.44 -10.17
CA LEU A 31 13.99 -9.80 -8.89
C LEU A 31 12.79 -8.96 -8.46
N SER A 32 12.21 -9.28 -7.30
CA SER A 32 11.03 -8.57 -6.79
C SER A 32 11.28 -7.06 -6.69
N ALA A 33 10.29 -6.28 -7.11
CA ALA A 33 10.33 -4.81 -7.17
C ALA A 33 11.37 -4.19 -8.12
N VAL A 34 12.05 -4.98 -8.97
CA VAL A 34 13.00 -4.46 -9.96
C VAL A 34 12.52 -4.76 -11.37
N TYR A 35 12.53 -3.73 -12.23
CA TYR A 35 11.95 -3.80 -13.57
C TYR A 35 12.82 -3.10 -14.60
N ASP A 36 12.85 -3.66 -15.80
CA ASP A 36 13.57 -3.11 -16.95
C ASP A 36 12.58 -2.46 -17.94
N TYR A 37 12.93 -1.28 -18.43
CA TYR A 37 12.16 -0.58 -19.45
C TYR A 37 12.67 -0.96 -20.83
N ALA A 38 11.78 -1.42 -21.70
CA ALA A 38 12.11 -1.81 -23.07
C ALA A 38 11.86 -0.68 -24.08
N GLN A 39 11.86 -0.97 -25.38
CA GLN A 39 11.90 0.06 -26.44
C GLN A 39 10.83 1.14 -26.29
N ASN A 40 9.58 0.76 -26.04
CA ASN A 40 8.48 1.72 -25.91
C ASN A 40 8.46 2.35 -24.51
N GLY A 41 8.88 1.61 -23.49
CA GLY A 41 8.94 2.10 -22.10
C GLY A 41 10.03 3.15 -21.89
N VAL A 42 11.21 2.96 -22.47
CA VAL A 42 12.32 3.93 -22.42
C VAL A 42 11.93 5.25 -23.08
N GLU A 43 11.34 5.20 -24.27
CA GLU A 43 10.89 6.41 -24.97
C GLU A 43 9.76 7.11 -24.21
N LEU A 44 8.78 6.36 -23.69
CA LEU A 44 7.71 6.93 -22.86
C LEU A 44 8.27 7.60 -21.60
N LYS A 45 9.14 6.91 -20.85
CA LYS A 45 9.78 7.45 -19.64
C LYS A 45 10.59 8.71 -19.95
N LYS A 46 11.33 8.71 -21.05
CA LYS A 46 12.10 9.86 -21.52
C LYS A 46 11.19 11.05 -21.84
N ASN A 47 10.14 10.84 -22.63
CA ASN A 47 9.19 11.89 -23.00
C ASN A 47 8.49 12.51 -21.79
N ILE A 48 8.07 11.68 -20.82
CA ILE A 48 7.46 12.16 -19.56
C ILE A 48 8.46 13.02 -18.77
N ARG A 49 9.71 12.54 -18.63
CA ARG A 49 10.76 13.28 -17.92
C ARG A 49 11.08 14.62 -18.60
N GLU A 50 11.18 14.63 -19.93
CA GLU A 50 11.45 15.84 -20.71
C GLU A 50 10.30 16.85 -20.60
N TYR A 51 9.06 16.40 -20.74
CA TYR A 51 7.88 17.23 -20.54
C TYR A 51 7.86 17.85 -19.14
N TRP A 52 8.08 17.04 -18.10
CA TRP A 52 8.12 17.51 -16.72
C TRP A 52 9.25 18.52 -16.48
N TRP A 53 10.43 18.28 -17.05
CA TRP A 53 11.56 19.21 -16.93
C TRP A 53 11.25 20.56 -17.59
N GLN A 54 10.68 20.55 -18.79
CA GLN A 54 10.24 21.77 -19.47
C GLN A 54 9.20 22.50 -18.62
N SER A 55 8.15 21.80 -18.19
CA SER A 55 7.03 22.40 -17.47
C SER A 55 7.46 22.96 -16.12
N MET A 56 8.32 22.27 -15.37
CA MET A 56 8.69 22.68 -14.01
C MET A 56 9.92 23.56 -13.97
N VAL A 57 10.96 23.27 -14.76
CA VAL A 57 12.25 23.97 -14.65
C VAL A 57 12.36 25.11 -15.66
N GLN A 58 11.93 24.90 -16.91
CA GLN A 58 12.14 25.91 -17.97
C GLN A 58 11.05 26.98 -18.00
N MET A 59 9.82 26.66 -17.59
CA MET A 59 8.69 27.59 -17.61
C MET A 59 8.52 28.38 -16.29
N HIS A 60 9.26 28.04 -15.24
CA HIS A 60 9.20 28.74 -13.94
C HIS A 60 10.53 29.43 -13.61
N GLU A 61 10.46 30.71 -13.23
CA GLU A 61 11.64 31.51 -12.91
C GLU A 61 12.31 31.13 -11.57
N ASN A 62 11.58 30.41 -10.70
CA ASN A 62 11.99 30.11 -9.33
C ASN A 62 12.43 28.65 -9.11
N ILE A 63 12.65 27.89 -10.18
CA ILE A 63 13.07 26.48 -10.10
C ILE A 63 14.39 26.30 -10.85
N VAL A 64 15.37 25.66 -10.20
CA VAL A 64 16.70 25.39 -10.78
C VAL A 64 16.93 23.90 -10.91
N GLY A 65 17.49 23.50 -12.06
CA GLY A 65 17.89 22.12 -12.30
C GLY A 65 19.14 21.74 -11.53
N LEU A 66 19.16 20.54 -10.94
CA LEU A 66 20.30 19.96 -10.23
C LEU A 66 20.37 18.47 -10.55
N ASP A 67 21.58 17.95 -10.78
CA ASP A 67 21.85 16.51 -10.87
C ASP A 67 22.87 16.13 -9.78
N ALA A 68 22.48 15.25 -8.88
CA ALA A 68 23.24 14.89 -7.69
C ALA A 68 23.65 13.41 -7.71
N ALA A 69 24.78 13.10 -7.08
CA ALA A 69 25.24 11.72 -6.97
C ALA A 69 24.30 10.87 -6.10
N ILE A 70 24.10 9.61 -6.48
CA ILE A 70 23.29 8.64 -5.72
C ILE A 70 23.98 8.25 -4.41
N LEU A 71 25.31 8.07 -4.43
CA LEU A 71 26.09 7.75 -3.24
C LEU A 71 26.42 9.03 -2.47
N MET A 72 25.93 9.11 -1.22
CA MET A 72 26.12 10.26 -0.34
C MET A 72 26.80 9.86 0.98
N HIS A 73 27.45 10.84 1.62
CA HIS A 73 28.10 10.64 2.91
C HIS A 73 27.06 10.28 4.00
N PRO A 74 27.33 9.32 4.91
CA PRO A 74 26.36 8.85 5.92
C PRO A 74 25.75 9.95 6.79
N THR A 75 26.53 10.99 7.11
CA THR A 75 26.07 12.13 7.91
C THR A 75 24.92 12.89 7.24
N THR A 76 24.83 12.91 5.91
CA THR A 76 23.71 13.53 5.18
C THR A 76 22.38 12.82 5.50
N TRP A 77 22.39 11.49 5.54
CA TRP A 77 21.21 10.69 5.87
C TRP A 77 20.81 10.84 7.34
N LYS A 78 21.79 10.97 8.24
CA LYS A 78 21.52 11.22 9.66
C LYS A 78 20.95 12.61 9.90
N ALA A 79 21.56 13.64 9.30
CA ALA A 79 21.11 15.04 9.45
C ALA A 79 19.72 15.29 8.86
N SER A 80 19.36 14.57 7.79
CA SER A 80 18.01 14.62 7.20
C SER A 80 16.98 13.73 7.92
N GLY A 81 17.38 12.97 8.94
CA GLY A 81 16.50 12.09 9.71
C GLY A 81 16.19 10.74 9.07
N HIS A 82 16.65 10.46 7.85
CA HIS A 82 16.38 9.19 7.15
C HIS A 82 16.86 7.97 7.95
N VAL A 83 17.99 8.08 8.64
CA VAL A 83 18.53 6.95 9.44
C VAL A 83 17.59 6.56 10.58
N ASP A 84 16.90 7.52 11.18
CA ASP A 84 16.09 7.29 12.38
C ASP A 84 14.61 7.06 12.03
N ALA A 85 14.08 7.75 11.02
CA ALA A 85 12.66 7.75 10.70
C ALA A 85 12.28 6.95 9.45
N PHE A 86 13.22 6.63 8.55
CA PHE A 86 12.91 5.89 7.32
C PHE A 86 13.10 4.38 7.53
N ASN A 87 12.26 3.82 8.40
CA ASN A 87 12.17 2.38 8.63
C ASN A 87 10.71 1.96 8.76
N ASP A 88 10.42 0.72 8.33
CA ASP A 88 9.10 0.12 8.47
C ASP A 88 9.16 -1.00 9.52
N PRO A 89 8.15 -1.14 10.39
CA PRO A 89 8.08 -2.24 11.34
C PRO A 89 7.86 -3.57 10.60
N LEU A 90 8.81 -4.50 10.76
CA LEU A 90 8.73 -5.83 10.16
C LEU A 90 8.45 -6.89 11.22
N ILE A 91 7.64 -7.89 10.85
CA ILE A 91 7.40 -9.10 11.63
C ILE A 91 7.86 -10.33 10.86
N ASP A 92 8.63 -11.20 11.52
CA ASP A 92 9.10 -12.47 10.98
C ASP A 92 8.15 -13.60 11.42
N ASN A 93 7.63 -14.37 10.46
CA ASN A 93 6.95 -15.63 10.78
C ASN A 93 7.97 -16.79 10.71
N LYS A 94 8.11 -17.55 11.81
CA LYS A 94 9.12 -18.61 11.94
C LYS A 94 8.82 -19.85 11.09
N ASP A 95 7.56 -20.09 10.75
CA ASP A 95 7.13 -21.27 9.97
C ASP A 95 7.36 -21.05 8.48
N SER A 96 6.90 -19.91 7.96
CA SER A 96 7.06 -19.52 6.55
C SER A 96 8.43 -18.92 6.23
N LYS A 97 9.18 -18.48 7.25
CA LYS A 97 10.45 -17.73 7.13
C LYS A 97 10.33 -16.46 6.30
N LYS A 98 9.12 -15.90 6.20
CA LYS A 98 8.83 -14.66 5.48
C LYS A 98 8.75 -13.48 6.44
N ARG A 99 9.08 -12.32 5.88
CA ARG A 99 8.96 -11.02 6.52
C ARG A 99 7.76 -10.30 5.97
N TYR A 100 6.95 -9.77 6.88
CA TYR A 100 5.79 -8.97 6.55
C TYR A 100 5.91 -7.61 7.19
N ARG A 101 5.38 -6.61 6.52
CA ARG A 101 5.17 -5.28 7.07
C ARG A 101 4.02 -5.33 8.07
N ALA A 102 4.31 -5.01 9.33
CA ALA A 102 3.36 -5.16 10.43
C ALA A 102 2.16 -4.22 10.29
N ASP A 103 2.40 -3.01 9.82
CA ASP A 103 1.37 -2.02 9.47
C ASP A 103 0.44 -2.55 8.38
N VAL A 104 0.99 -3.08 7.28
CA VAL A 104 0.20 -3.66 6.18
C VAL A 104 -0.69 -4.81 6.65
N LEU A 105 -0.18 -5.70 7.52
CA LEU A 105 -0.98 -6.80 8.07
C LEU A 105 -2.18 -6.30 8.88
N ILE A 106 -1.98 -5.26 9.70
CA ILE A 106 -3.04 -4.65 10.51
C ILE A 106 -4.04 -3.91 9.61
N GLU A 107 -3.55 -3.16 8.61
CA GLU A 107 -4.39 -2.46 7.62
C GLU A 107 -5.24 -3.43 6.79
N ASP A 108 -4.66 -4.55 6.34
CA ASP A 108 -5.39 -5.60 5.63
C ASP A 108 -6.49 -6.22 6.50
N TYR A 109 -6.22 -6.43 7.79
CA TYR A 109 -7.24 -6.89 8.74
C TYR A 109 -8.36 -5.86 8.93
N ALA A 110 -7.98 -4.59 9.12
CA ALA A 110 -8.91 -3.48 9.22
C ALA A 110 -9.79 -3.34 7.97
N GLU A 111 -9.23 -3.60 6.78
CA GLU A 111 -9.97 -3.57 5.53
C GLU A 111 -10.89 -4.79 5.37
N LYS A 112 -10.52 -5.97 5.88
CA LYS A 112 -11.45 -7.12 5.98
C LYS A 112 -12.67 -6.79 6.83
N LEU A 113 -12.52 -6.03 7.92
CA LEU A 113 -13.66 -5.55 8.72
C LEU A 113 -14.54 -4.58 7.90
N ASN A 114 -13.92 -3.66 7.17
CA ASN A 114 -14.63 -2.74 6.29
C ASN A 114 -15.44 -3.47 5.21
N GLN A 115 -14.85 -4.49 4.57
CA GLN A 115 -15.54 -5.30 3.58
C GLN A 115 -16.71 -6.09 4.16
N LYS A 116 -16.61 -6.57 5.41
CA LYS A 116 -17.75 -7.20 6.12
C LYS A 116 -18.87 -6.19 6.37
N ALA A 117 -18.53 -4.98 6.82
CA ALA A 117 -19.49 -3.90 7.00
C ALA A 117 -20.17 -3.54 5.66
N GLN A 118 -19.40 -3.36 4.59
CA GLN A 118 -19.92 -3.03 3.27
C GLN A 118 -20.86 -4.11 2.73
N LYS A 119 -20.53 -5.39 2.89
CA LYS A 119 -21.41 -6.50 2.48
C LYS A 119 -22.76 -6.47 3.20
N GLU A 120 -22.80 -6.09 4.48
CA GLU A 120 -24.05 -5.97 5.22
C GLU A 120 -24.85 -4.72 4.82
N ILE A 121 -24.16 -3.61 4.49
CA ILE A 121 -24.76 -2.40 3.90
C ILE A 121 -25.37 -2.72 2.53
N ASP A 122 -24.65 -3.42 1.66
CA ASP A 122 -25.12 -3.76 0.32
C ASP A 122 -26.35 -4.67 0.36
N LYS A 123 -26.35 -5.69 1.23
CA LYS A 123 -27.55 -6.52 1.47
C LYS A 123 -28.74 -5.72 1.98
N ALA A 124 -28.49 -4.72 2.84
CA ALA A 124 -29.55 -3.86 3.36
C ALA A 124 -30.08 -2.93 2.27
N ARG A 125 -29.21 -2.40 1.42
CA ARG A 125 -29.59 -1.59 0.26
C ARG A 125 -30.48 -2.39 -0.70
N GLU A 126 -30.16 -3.65 -0.96
CA GLU A 126 -31.02 -4.54 -1.76
C GLU A 126 -32.37 -4.84 -1.10
N ARG A 127 -32.41 -4.98 0.23
CA ARG A 127 -33.64 -5.28 0.99
C ARG A 127 -34.58 -4.09 1.16
N PHE A 128 -34.04 -2.90 1.39
CA PHE A 128 -34.82 -1.69 1.72
C PHE A 128 -35.04 -0.77 0.50
N GLY A 129 -34.32 -0.99 -0.61
CA GLY A 129 -34.54 -0.30 -1.88
C GLY A 129 -34.49 1.22 -1.76
N ALA A 130 -35.56 1.90 -2.19
CA ALA A 130 -35.64 3.36 -2.21
C ALA A 130 -35.74 4.02 -0.81
N SER A 131 -36.04 3.25 0.24
CA SER A 131 -36.13 3.73 1.62
C SER A 131 -34.83 3.53 2.42
N PHE A 132 -33.76 3.10 1.75
CA PHE A 132 -32.48 2.83 2.39
C PHE A 132 -31.69 4.13 2.62
N ASP A 133 -31.51 4.51 3.88
CA ASP A 133 -30.55 5.52 4.29
C ASP A 133 -29.29 4.83 4.84
N GLU A 134 -28.17 5.02 4.15
CA GLU A 134 -26.89 4.40 4.48
C GLU A 134 -26.29 4.94 5.79
N GLU A 135 -26.44 6.23 6.07
CA GLU A 135 -25.91 6.88 7.26
C GLU A 135 -26.71 6.46 8.49
N GLN A 136 -28.04 6.36 8.34
CA GLN A 136 -28.89 5.79 9.38
C GLN A 136 -28.54 4.30 9.61
N TYR A 137 -28.27 3.53 8.56
CA TYR A 137 -27.97 2.11 8.71
C TYR A 137 -26.62 1.86 9.39
N LYS A 138 -25.58 2.65 9.06
CA LYS A 138 -24.27 2.61 9.72
C LYS A 138 -24.35 2.91 11.22
N THR A 139 -25.28 3.78 11.62
CA THR A 139 -25.46 4.22 13.03
C THR A 139 -26.49 3.39 13.81
N THR A 140 -27.32 2.61 13.13
CA THR A 140 -28.40 1.85 13.78
C THR A 140 -28.10 0.36 13.84
N ASN A 141 -27.40 -0.21 12.85
CA ASN A 141 -27.13 -1.66 12.82
C ASN A 141 -25.99 -2.03 13.79
N PRO A 142 -26.24 -2.91 14.79
CA PRO A 142 -25.23 -3.28 15.78
C PRO A 142 -23.95 -3.89 15.18
N ARG A 143 -24.06 -4.70 14.11
CA ARG A 143 -22.91 -5.38 13.49
C ARG A 143 -22.05 -4.43 12.66
N VAL A 144 -22.68 -3.53 11.90
CA VAL A 144 -21.97 -2.54 11.09
C VAL A 144 -21.25 -1.55 11.99
N MET A 145 -21.91 -1.09 13.05
CA MET A 145 -21.28 -0.26 14.08
C MET A 145 -20.07 -0.94 14.70
N GLU A 146 -20.20 -2.21 15.12
CA GLU A 146 -19.11 -2.96 15.74
C GLU A 146 -17.91 -3.12 14.80
N TYR A 147 -18.12 -3.40 13.51
CA TYR A 147 -17.01 -3.51 12.56
C TYR A 147 -16.31 -2.19 12.31
N LEU A 148 -17.06 -1.08 12.19
CA LEU A 148 -16.48 0.24 11.96
C LEU A 148 -15.78 0.78 13.23
N SER A 149 -16.34 0.53 14.41
CA SER A 149 -15.71 0.94 15.68
C SER A 149 -14.41 0.16 15.91
N LYS A 150 -14.42 -1.16 15.71
CA LYS A 150 -13.21 -2.00 15.80
C LYS A 150 -12.15 -1.56 14.80
N LYS A 151 -12.53 -1.31 13.53
CA LYS A 151 -11.59 -0.78 12.52
C LYS A 151 -10.92 0.50 13.00
N LYS A 152 -11.71 1.46 13.49
CA LYS A 152 -11.21 2.75 13.96
C LYS A 152 -10.26 2.59 15.15
N GLU A 153 -10.65 1.79 16.14
CA GLU A 153 -9.84 1.55 17.34
C GLU A 153 -8.50 0.88 17.02
N ILE A 154 -8.50 -0.12 16.13
CA ILE A 154 -7.29 -0.82 15.68
C ILE A 154 -6.33 0.15 14.98
N LEU A 155 -6.84 0.96 14.04
CA LEU A 155 -6.01 1.91 13.30
C LEU A 155 -5.49 3.04 14.20
N GLU A 156 -6.30 3.53 15.14
CA GLU A 156 -5.87 4.54 16.11
C GLU A 156 -4.85 4.00 17.13
N ARG A 157 -4.97 2.73 17.54
CA ARG A 157 -3.93 2.09 18.37
C ARG A 157 -2.64 1.91 17.57
N MET A 158 -2.73 1.39 16.35
CA MET A 158 -1.57 1.22 15.48
C MET A 158 -0.84 2.55 15.26
N ALA A 159 -1.56 3.62 14.89
CA ALA A 159 -0.97 4.95 14.68
C ALA A 159 -0.22 5.46 15.92
N ARG A 160 -0.85 5.36 17.11
CA ARG A 160 -0.20 5.76 18.37
C ARG A 160 1.04 4.92 18.69
N SER A 161 0.99 3.62 18.43
CA SER A 161 2.10 2.71 18.71
C SER A 161 3.27 2.90 17.75
N LEU A 162 3.00 3.31 16.50
CA LEU A 162 4.04 3.69 15.54
C LEU A 162 4.65 5.06 15.86
N GLU A 163 3.84 6.05 16.23
CA GLU A 163 4.33 7.38 16.65
C GLU A 163 5.24 7.32 17.89
N THR A 164 4.96 6.38 18.80
CA THR A 164 5.75 6.18 20.02
C THR A 164 6.86 5.13 19.87
N GLU A 165 7.08 4.62 18.65
CA GLU A 165 8.04 3.55 18.33
C GLU A 165 7.89 2.28 19.20
N ASN A 166 6.68 2.03 19.71
CA ASN A 166 6.38 0.90 20.58
C ASN A 166 6.06 -0.36 19.77
N LEU A 167 7.11 -0.98 19.23
CA LEU A 167 7.01 -2.23 18.44
C LEU A 167 6.44 -3.40 19.24
N ALA A 168 6.58 -3.39 20.57
CA ALA A 168 6.00 -4.42 21.43
C ALA A 168 4.47 -4.35 21.44
N ASP A 169 3.88 -3.14 21.45
CA ASP A 169 2.43 -2.98 21.37
C ASP A 169 1.90 -3.32 19.97
N VAL A 170 2.63 -2.98 18.90
CA VAL A 170 2.27 -3.39 17.53
C VAL A 170 2.22 -4.92 17.43
N LYS A 171 3.19 -5.61 18.01
CA LYS A 171 3.20 -7.07 18.07
C LYS A 171 2.03 -7.61 18.90
N ALA A 172 1.79 -7.05 20.08
CA ALA A 172 0.68 -7.46 20.94
C ALA A 172 -0.67 -7.29 20.22
N LEU A 173 -0.86 -6.19 19.49
CA LEU A 173 -2.05 -5.94 18.68
C LEU A 173 -2.26 -7.02 17.61
N ILE A 174 -1.18 -7.47 16.94
CA ILE A 174 -1.25 -8.55 15.94
C ILE A 174 -1.64 -9.88 16.59
N GLU A 175 -1.05 -10.21 17.76
CA GLU A 175 -1.36 -11.43 18.51
C GLU A 175 -2.80 -11.41 19.07
N GLU A 176 -3.26 -10.28 19.62
CA GLU A 176 -4.63 -10.08 20.13
C GLU A 176 -5.70 -10.20 19.04
N LEU A 177 -5.39 -9.72 17.83
CA LEU A 177 -6.28 -9.81 16.67
C LEU A 177 -6.21 -11.18 15.96
N GLU A 178 -5.35 -12.08 16.43
CA GLU A 178 -5.08 -13.40 15.83
C GLU A 178 -4.82 -13.30 14.32
N ILE A 179 -4.03 -12.29 13.91
CA ILE A 179 -3.72 -12.09 12.49
C ILE A 179 -2.72 -13.16 12.05
N ALA A 180 -3.25 -14.18 11.39
CA ALA A 180 -2.47 -15.26 10.82
C ALA A 180 -1.66 -14.80 9.58
N CYS A 181 -0.54 -15.48 9.35
CA CYS A 181 0.27 -15.36 8.16
C CYS A 181 -0.57 -15.59 6.89
N PRO A 182 -0.52 -14.68 5.89
CA PRO A 182 -1.27 -14.83 4.65
C PRO A 182 -0.96 -16.11 3.86
N GLU A 183 0.23 -16.68 4.03
CA GLU A 183 0.65 -17.87 3.31
C GLU A 183 0.51 -19.17 4.09
N SER A 184 0.98 -19.22 5.34
CA SER A 184 0.95 -20.44 6.15
C SER A 184 -0.33 -20.59 6.97
N GLY A 185 -1.09 -19.53 7.16
CA GLY A 185 -2.27 -19.51 8.05
C GLY A 185 -1.93 -19.72 9.53
N SER A 186 -0.64 -19.64 9.89
CA SER A 186 -0.12 -19.73 11.26
C SER A 186 0.20 -18.37 11.86
#